data_AF-A0A2W5YB95-F1
#
_entry.id   AF-A0A2W5YB95-F1
#
_cell.length_a   1.000
_cell.length_b   1.000
_cell.length_c   1.000
_cell.angle_alpha   90.00
_cell.angle_beta   90.00
_cell.angle_gamma   90.00
#
_symmetry.space_group_name_H-M   'P 1'
#
loop_
_entity.id
_entity.type
_entity.pdbx_description
1 polymer ?
#
loop_
_entity_poly.entity_id
_entity_poly.type
_entity_poly.pdbx_seq_one_letter_code
_entity_poly.pdbx_strand_id
1 'polypeptide(L)'
;MRDDEPGPTRPHPIELRSYRAVFELEYRIYRVQRWSLPLANGIALSTICWTMGAAVAMLLLRAAPLLGSALGALPDPLRYVALPAAFGVAMSRYRPDGRPLHRFIAAALRHRGSARCVDAFLASPAAEREERFVEAICICAGPSEQRYRSGCLGGPAVVALRGQAQIRGRPHGVELVAAGGQLRARPRWLTLGAGETLRVIGR
;
A
#
# COMPACT_ATOMS: atom_id res chain seq x y z
N MET A 1 22.31 -51.33 -0.78
CA MET A 1 21.35 -50.41 -0.14
C MET A 1 22.20 -49.39 0.59
N ARG A 2 22.43 -48.24 -0.02
CA ARG A 2 23.42 -47.24 0.38
C ARG A 2 22.64 -46.01 0.81
N ASP A 3 22.86 -45.58 2.05
CA ASP A 3 22.23 -44.41 2.64
C ASP A 3 22.77 -43.15 1.96
N ASP A 4 21.89 -42.42 1.26
CA ASP A 4 22.15 -41.07 0.77
C ASP A 4 22.05 -40.11 1.97
N GLU A 5 23.18 -39.87 2.65
CA GLU A 5 23.28 -38.77 3.60
C GLU A 5 23.16 -37.42 2.86
N PRO A 6 22.23 -36.54 3.26
CA PRO A 6 22.19 -35.18 2.73
C PRO A 6 23.42 -34.41 3.24
N GLY A 7 24.36 -34.16 2.32
CA GLY A 7 25.56 -33.39 2.60
C GLY A 7 25.26 -31.98 3.14
N PRO A 8 26.24 -31.32 3.79
CA PRO A 8 26.04 -30.06 4.49
C PRO A 8 25.49 -28.99 3.55
N THR A 9 24.26 -28.54 3.82
CA THR A 9 23.63 -27.39 3.17
C THR A 9 24.55 -26.18 3.35
N ARG A 10 25.15 -25.72 2.25
CA ARG A 10 25.91 -24.47 2.23
C ARG A 10 24.96 -23.36 2.71
N PRO A 11 25.37 -22.50 3.65
CA PRO A 11 24.54 -21.37 4.05
C PRO A 11 24.25 -20.53 2.80
N HIS A 12 22.98 -20.45 2.42
CA HIS A 12 22.55 -19.54 1.38
C HIS A 12 22.91 -18.13 1.84
N PRO A 13 23.56 -17.30 1.00
CA PRO A 13 23.87 -15.93 1.35
C PRO A 13 22.55 -15.24 1.72
N ILE A 14 22.47 -14.77 2.96
CA ILE A 14 21.33 -13.97 3.41
C ILE A 14 21.45 -12.63 2.70
N GLU A 15 20.84 -12.54 1.52
CA GLU A 15 20.63 -11.27 0.84
C GLU A 15 19.66 -10.44 1.67
N LEU A 16 20.21 -9.58 2.53
CA LEU A 16 19.43 -8.49 3.10
C LEU A 16 19.02 -7.57 1.96
N ARG A 17 17.82 -7.78 1.42
CA ARG A 17 17.18 -6.89 0.45
C ARG A 17 17.16 -5.49 1.06
N SER A 18 17.96 -4.62 0.47
CA SER A 18 18.38 -3.35 1.04
C SER A 18 17.20 -2.49 1.51
N TYR A 19 17.43 -1.80 2.63
CA TYR A 19 16.57 -0.89 3.39
C TYR A 19 16.07 0.35 2.62
N ARG A 20 15.78 0.23 1.32
CA ARG A 20 15.30 1.34 0.47
C ARG A 20 13.95 1.89 0.92
N ALA A 21 13.20 1.13 1.72
CA ALA A 21 11.92 1.56 2.29
C ALA A 21 12.04 2.59 3.42
N VAL A 22 13.23 2.76 4.04
CA VAL A 22 13.40 3.67 5.20
C VAL A 22 13.85 5.07 4.79
N PHE A 23 14.45 5.21 3.61
CA PHE A 23 14.85 6.52 3.08
C PHE A 23 13.72 7.11 2.24
N GLU A 24 12.90 7.97 2.86
CA GLU A 24 12.04 8.87 2.10
C GLU A 24 12.93 9.85 1.32
N LEU A 25 13.05 9.63 0.00
CA LEU A 25 13.76 10.54 -0.88
C LEU A 25 12.98 11.87 -0.94
N GLU A 26 13.36 12.81 -0.08
CA GLU A 26 12.83 14.17 -0.10
C GLU A 26 13.73 15.05 -0.96
N TYR A 27 13.21 15.49 -2.12
CA TYR A 27 13.91 16.42 -2.98
C TYR A 27 14.05 17.79 -2.29
N ARG A 28 15.29 18.22 -2.05
CA ARG A 28 15.62 19.48 -1.38
C ARG A 28 16.51 20.34 -2.26
N ILE A 29 16.21 21.64 -2.28
CA ILE A 29 16.97 22.65 -3.00
C ILE A 29 17.86 23.36 -1.99
N TYR A 30 19.18 23.25 -2.18
CA TYR A 30 20.18 23.92 -1.33
C TYR A 30 20.73 25.21 -1.95
N ARG A 31 20.66 25.32 -3.28
CA ARG A 31 21.19 26.43 -4.05
C ARG A 31 20.24 26.81 -5.17
N VAL A 32 20.03 28.11 -5.36
CA VAL A 32 19.29 28.65 -6.51
C VAL A 32 20.28 29.41 -7.37
N GLN A 33 20.54 28.89 -8.57
CA GLN A 33 21.60 29.36 -9.46
C GLN A 33 22.97 29.46 -8.77
N ARG A 34 23.45 30.69 -8.51
CA ARG A 34 24.74 30.98 -7.88
C ARG A 34 24.65 31.23 -6.37
N TRP A 35 23.47 31.44 -5.82
CA TRP A 35 23.28 31.80 -4.41
C TRP A 35 22.92 30.59 -3.56
N SER A 36 23.71 30.35 -2.52
CA SER A 36 23.38 29.37 -1.48
C SER A 36 22.26 29.93 -0.62
N LEU A 37 21.22 29.13 -0.39
CA LEU A 37 20.15 29.52 0.51
C LEU A 37 20.71 29.57 1.94
N PRO A 38 20.39 30.60 2.75
CA PRO A 38 20.85 30.71 4.13
C PRO A 38 20.18 29.71 5.09
N LEU A 39 19.60 28.62 4.57
CA LEU A 39 18.94 27.57 5.35
C LEU A 39 19.82 26.33 5.39
N ALA A 40 20.29 25.97 6.59
CA ALA A 40 21.18 24.82 6.81
C ALA A 40 20.63 23.49 6.21
N ASN A 41 19.32 23.32 6.19
CA ASN A 41 18.64 22.09 5.77
C ASN A 41 18.10 22.13 4.34
N GLY A 42 18.36 23.21 3.59
CA GLY A 42 17.75 23.48 2.29
C GLY A 42 16.22 23.69 2.37
N ILE A 43 15.58 23.93 1.22
CA ILE A 43 14.13 24.02 1.11
C ILE A 43 13.61 22.74 0.45
N ALA A 44 12.70 22.03 1.14
CA ALA A 44 12.02 20.89 0.56
C ALA A 44 11.11 21.31 -0.59
N LEU A 45 11.13 20.56 -1.69
CA LEU A 45 10.27 20.82 -2.86
C LEU A 45 8.78 20.75 -2.47
N SER A 46 8.44 19.89 -1.51
CA SER A 46 7.10 19.79 -0.94
C SER A 46 6.59 21.13 -0.38
N THR A 47 7.44 21.86 0.35
CA THR A 47 7.11 23.19 0.90
C THR A 47 6.82 24.20 -0.22
N ILE A 48 7.59 24.16 -1.31
CA ILE A 48 7.39 25.04 -2.47
C ILE A 48 6.03 24.73 -3.12
N CYS A 49 5.75 23.44 -3.39
CA CYS A 49 4.49 23.03 -3.98
C CYS A 49 3.28 23.42 -3.11
N TRP A 50 3.35 23.23 -1.80
CA TRP A 50 2.28 23.63 -0.89
C TRP A 50 2.10 25.15 -0.82
N THR A 51 3.19 25.90 -0.83
CA THR A 51 3.16 27.38 -0.86
C THR A 51 2.49 27.88 -2.14
N MET A 52 2.87 27.34 -3.30
CA MET A 52 2.24 27.67 -4.59
C MET A 52 0.76 27.29 -4.59
N GLY A 53 0.41 26.09 -4.13
CA GLY A 53 -0.98 25.66 -4.02
C GLY A 53 -1.82 26.58 -3.13
N ALA A 54 -1.27 27.01 -1.99
CA ALA A 54 -1.92 27.95 -1.09
C ALA A 54 -2.11 29.33 -1.71
N ALA A 55 -1.11 29.84 -2.43
CA ALA A 55 -1.22 31.12 -3.13
C ALA A 55 -2.33 31.09 -4.19
N VAL A 56 -2.40 30.02 -5.00
CA VAL A 56 -3.47 29.81 -5.98
C VAL A 56 -4.83 29.71 -5.28
N ALA A 57 -4.92 28.93 -4.19
CA ALA A 57 -6.16 28.81 -3.43
C ALA A 57 -6.62 30.17 -2.88
N MET A 58 -5.71 31.02 -2.38
CA MET A 58 -6.06 32.37 -1.91
C MET A 58 -6.57 33.27 -3.02
N LEU A 59 -6.01 33.18 -4.23
CA LEU A 59 -6.52 33.91 -5.39
C LEU A 59 -7.96 33.48 -5.72
N LEU A 60 -8.25 32.18 -5.65
CA LEU A 60 -9.60 31.66 -5.87
C LEU A 60 -10.57 32.06 -4.74
N LEU A 61 -10.12 32.00 -3.47
CA LEU A 61 -10.93 32.33 -2.30
C LEU A 61 -11.29 33.82 -2.22
N ARG A 62 -10.51 34.71 -2.85
CA ARG A 62 -10.82 36.14 -2.92
C ARG A 62 -12.16 36.42 -3.59
N ALA A 63 -12.63 35.54 -4.47
CA ALA A 63 -13.93 35.67 -5.13
C ALA A 63 -15.12 35.28 -4.23
N ALA A 64 -14.87 34.66 -3.06
CA ALA A 64 -15.94 34.28 -2.14
C ALA A 64 -16.33 35.47 -1.23
N PRO A 65 -17.62 35.79 -1.07
CA PRO A 65 -18.06 37.03 -0.41
C PRO A 65 -17.69 37.13 1.08
N LEU A 66 -17.67 36.01 1.80
CA LEU A 66 -17.33 35.98 3.23
C LEU A 66 -15.82 35.88 3.48
N LEU A 67 -15.11 35.06 2.71
CA LEU A 67 -13.67 34.86 2.88
C LEU A 67 -12.87 36.00 2.25
N GLY A 68 -13.35 36.57 1.15
CA GLY A 68 -12.72 37.68 0.44
C GLY A 68 -12.71 38.99 1.23
N SER A 69 -13.72 39.24 2.07
CA SER A 69 -13.76 40.42 2.94
C SER A 69 -12.78 40.31 4.10
N ALA A 70 -12.71 39.14 4.76
CA ALA A 70 -11.72 38.87 5.80
C ALA A 70 -10.28 38.92 5.26
N LEU A 71 -10.02 38.29 4.10
CA LEU A 71 -8.74 38.40 3.40
C LEU A 71 -8.47 39.83 2.92
N GLY A 72 -9.52 40.58 2.57
CA GLY A 72 -9.47 41.98 2.17
C GLY A 72 -8.87 42.90 3.23
N ALA A 73 -9.10 42.58 4.52
CA ALA A 73 -8.61 43.35 5.65
C ALA A 73 -7.12 43.17 5.93
N LEU A 74 -6.49 42.12 5.41
CA LEU A 74 -5.06 41.89 5.61
C LEU A 74 -4.21 42.73 4.65
N PRO A 75 -3.05 43.27 5.10
CA PRO A 75 -2.08 43.89 4.22
C PRO A 75 -1.62 42.93 3.11
N ASP A 76 -1.45 43.46 1.90
CA ASP A 76 -1.00 42.70 0.73
C ASP A 76 0.23 41.79 0.97
N PRO A 77 1.31 42.23 1.65
CA PRO A 77 2.46 41.34 1.88
C PRO A 77 2.10 40.17 2.80
N LEU A 78 1.23 40.39 3.79
CA LEU A 78 0.80 39.32 4.68
C LEU A 78 -0.06 38.30 3.91
N ARG A 79 -0.96 38.81 3.07
CA ARG A 79 -1.92 38.01 2.33
C ARG A 79 -1.29 37.15 1.25
N TYR A 80 -0.39 37.71 0.44
CA TYR A 80 0.13 37.01 -0.74
C TYR A 80 1.48 36.35 -0.55
N VAL A 81 2.22 36.70 0.53
CA VAL A 81 3.55 36.14 0.78
C VAL A 81 3.57 35.38 2.09
N ALA A 82 3.28 36.05 3.21
CA ALA A 82 3.45 35.44 4.53
C ALA A 82 2.50 34.27 4.76
N LEU A 83 1.21 34.45 4.44
CA LEU A 83 0.18 33.44 4.65
C LEU A 83 0.41 32.17 3.81
N PRO A 84 0.61 32.24 2.47
CA PRO A 84 0.94 31.06 1.67
C PRO A 84 2.21 30.36 2.13
N ALA A 85 3.26 31.12 2.48
CA ALA A 85 4.53 30.56 2.94
C ALA A 85 4.36 29.83 4.29
N ALA A 86 3.67 30.46 5.25
CA ALA A 86 3.37 29.85 6.54
C ALA A 86 2.54 28.57 6.38
N PHE A 87 1.55 28.60 5.49
CA PHE A 87 0.74 27.43 5.16
C PHE A 87 1.59 26.32 4.53
N GLY A 88 2.46 26.66 3.58
CA GLY A 88 3.38 25.71 2.95
C GLY A 88 4.29 25.00 3.95
N VAL A 89 4.85 25.75 4.90
CA VAL A 89 5.68 25.21 5.98
C VAL A 89 4.87 24.35 6.94
N ALA A 90 3.66 24.78 7.31
CA ALA A 90 2.79 24.01 8.18
C ALA A 90 2.40 22.67 7.54
N MET A 91 1.97 22.68 6.28
CA MET A 91 1.57 21.48 5.54
C MET A 91 2.73 20.52 5.24
N SER A 92 3.96 21.03 5.03
CA SER A 92 5.13 20.16 4.85
C SER A 92 5.58 19.49 6.15
N ARG A 93 5.33 20.12 7.31
CA ARG A 93 5.58 19.53 8.63
C ARG A 93 4.48 18.60 9.11
N TYR A 94 3.25 18.79 8.61
CA TYR A 94 2.12 17.97 9.02
C TYR A 94 2.25 16.54 8.47
N ARG A 95 2.32 15.56 9.39
CA ARG A 95 2.53 14.14 9.07
C ARG A 95 1.44 13.26 9.70
N PRO A 96 0.27 13.14 9.06
CA PRO A 96 -0.75 12.18 9.52
C PRO A 96 -0.17 10.75 9.44
N ASP A 97 -0.28 10.00 10.53
CA ASP A 97 0.24 8.64 10.67
C ASP A 97 1.75 8.49 10.34
N GLY A 98 2.52 9.57 10.55
CA GLY A 98 3.95 9.63 10.24
C GLY A 98 4.27 9.81 8.75
N ARG A 99 3.25 9.89 7.87
CA ARG A 99 3.43 10.02 6.42
C ARG A 99 3.33 11.49 5.98
N PRO A 100 4.11 11.92 4.98
CA PRO A 100 3.95 13.25 4.37
C PRO A 100 2.52 13.47 3.86
N LEU A 101 1.95 14.65 4.12
CA LEU A 101 0.55 14.97 3.79
C LEU A 101 0.17 14.71 2.32
N HIS A 102 1.07 15.01 1.37
CA HIS A 102 0.80 14.79 -0.06
C HIS A 102 0.63 13.28 -0.39
N ARG A 103 1.36 12.39 0.30
CA ARG A 103 1.19 10.93 0.16
C ARG A 103 -0.12 10.47 0.78
N PHE A 104 -0.48 11.03 1.92
CA PHE A 104 -1.76 10.76 2.56
C PHE A 104 -2.92 11.17 1.65
N ILE A 105 -2.90 12.39 1.10
CA ILE A 105 -3.91 12.88 0.16
C ILE A 105 -3.94 12.02 -1.10
N ALA A 106 -2.79 11.71 -1.70
CA ALA A 106 -2.74 10.84 -2.87
C ALA A 106 -3.28 9.43 -2.58
N ALA A 107 -3.03 8.88 -1.40
CA ALA A 107 -3.61 7.60 -0.97
C ALA A 107 -5.13 7.72 -0.76
N ALA A 108 -5.60 8.78 -0.09
CA ALA A 108 -7.02 9.02 0.14
C ALA A 108 -7.80 9.24 -1.17
N LEU A 109 -7.22 10.00 -2.12
CA LEU A 109 -7.79 10.22 -3.45
C LEU A 109 -7.82 8.93 -4.26
N ARG A 110 -6.72 8.15 -4.26
CA ARG A 110 -6.71 6.83 -4.89
C ARG A 110 -7.76 5.91 -4.27
N HIS A 111 -7.84 5.86 -2.94
CA HIS A 111 -8.83 5.05 -2.25
C HIS A 111 -10.27 5.48 -2.58
N ARG A 112 -10.53 6.78 -2.67
CA ARG A 112 -11.84 7.32 -3.07
C ARG A 112 -12.18 7.06 -4.54
N GLY A 113 -11.19 7.10 -5.44
CA GLY A 113 -11.36 6.88 -6.88
C GLY A 113 -11.27 5.41 -7.30
N SER A 114 -10.83 4.51 -6.40
CA SER A 114 -10.78 3.08 -6.67
C SER A 114 -12.18 2.51 -6.74
N ALA A 115 -12.48 1.66 -7.74
CA ALA A 115 -13.69 0.86 -7.73
C ALA A 115 -13.78 0.12 -6.39
N ARG A 116 -14.95 0.12 -5.75
CA ARG A 116 -15.13 -0.55 -4.45
C ARG A 116 -15.58 -1.97 -4.73
N CYS A 117 -14.80 -2.94 -4.28
CA CYS A 117 -15.26 -4.31 -4.17
C CYS A 117 -15.70 -4.55 -2.73
N VAL A 118 -16.66 -5.45 -2.53
CA VAL A 118 -16.99 -5.94 -1.20
C VAL A 118 -16.08 -7.13 -0.93
N ASP A 119 -15.20 -7.01 0.06
CA ASP A 119 -14.36 -8.10 0.56
C ASP A 119 -14.71 -8.33 2.04
N ALA A 120 -15.09 -9.56 2.40
CA ALA A 120 -15.59 -9.91 3.73
C ALA A 120 -16.68 -8.96 4.30
N PHE A 121 -17.66 -8.57 3.48
CA PHE A 121 -18.72 -7.59 3.83
C PHE A 121 -18.21 -6.17 4.17
N LEU A 122 -16.94 -5.88 3.92
CA LEU A 122 -16.35 -4.56 4.05
C LEU A 122 -16.01 -3.99 2.66
N ALA A 123 -16.20 -2.69 2.49
CA ALA A 123 -15.79 -2.02 1.25
C ALA A 123 -14.26 -1.98 1.17
N SER A 124 -13.68 -2.69 0.21
CA SER A 124 -12.25 -2.76 -0.06
C SER A 124 -11.94 -2.17 -1.44
N PRO A 125 -10.87 -1.39 -1.60
CA PRO A 125 -10.50 -0.84 -2.90
C PRO A 125 -10.12 -1.99 -3.86
N ALA A 126 -10.80 -2.07 -5.00
CA ALA A 126 -10.57 -3.06 -6.05
C ALA A 126 -9.17 -2.95 -6.69
N ALA A 127 -8.52 -1.78 -6.52
CA ALA A 127 -7.28 -1.40 -7.18
C ALA A 127 -6.01 -2.08 -6.63
N GLU A 128 -6.11 -2.84 -5.53
CA GLU A 128 -4.99 -3.64 -5.02
C GLU A 128 -5.29 -5.14 -5.10
N ARG A 129 -5.85 -5.60 -6.22
CA ARG A 129 -5.46 -6.91 -6.76
C ARG A 129 -4.02 -6.82 -7.25
N GLU A 130 -3.10 -6.63 -6.32
CA GLU A 130 -1.71 -6.89 -6.61
C GLU A 130 -1.64 -8.42 -6.75
N GLU A 131 -1.53 -8.89 -8.00
CA GLU A 131 -1.11 -10.27 -8.29
C GLU A 131 0.33 -10.41 -7.78
N ARG A 132 0.47 -10.52 -6.45
CA ARG A 132 1.74 -10.83 -5.85
C ARG A 132 2.03 -12.29 -6.15
N PHE A 133 3.05 -12.51 -6.96
CA PHE A 133 3.81 -13.75 -6.93
C PHE A 133 4.40 -13.89 -5.53
N VAL A 134 3.65 -14.55 -4.64
CA VAL A 134 4.14 -14.93 -3.33
C VAL A 134 4.70 -16.33 -3.48
N GLU A 135 6.01 -16.47 -3.26
CA GLU A 135 6.75 -17.73 -3.39
C GLU A 135 6.14 -18.88 -2.55
N ALA A 136 5.49 -18.55 -1.44
CA ALA A 136 4.66 -19.48 -0.67
C ALA A 136 3.59 -18.71 0.13
N ILE A 137 2.32 -18.80 -0.25
CA ILE A 137 1.20 -18.37 0.61
C ILE A 137 0.79 -19.55 1.48
N CYS A 138 1.10 -19.50 2.77
CA CYS A 138 0.52 -20.43 3.72
C CYS A 138 -0.82 -19.86 4.20
N ILE A 139 -1.94 -20.35 3.65
CA ILE A 139 -3.27 -20.05 4.20
C ILE A 139 -3.47 -20.96 5.40
N CYS A 140 -3.01 -20.52 6.56
CA CYS A 140 -3.33 -21.16 7.83
C CYS A 140 -4.72 -20.75 8.28
N ALA A 141 -5.50 -21.74 8.68
CA ALA A 141 -6.67 -21.51 9.52
C ALA A 141 -6.18 -20.82 10.82
N GLY A 142 -6.89 -19.81 11.33
CA GLY A 142 -6.47 -19.08 12.53
C GLY A 142 -6.29 -20.02 13.73
N PRO A 143 -5.55 -19.62 14.79
CA PRO A 143 -5.33 -20.46 15.97
C PRO A 143 -6.65 -20.91 16.65
N SER A 144 -7.73 -20.16 16.47
CA SER A 144 -9.09 -20.50 16.93
C SER A 144 -10.05 -20.95 15.82
N GLU A 145 -9.68 -20.81 14.55
CA GLU A 145 -10.57 -21.03 13.40
C GLU A 145 -10.01 -22.14 12.53
N GLN A 146 -10.58 -23.36 12.58
CA GLN A 146 -10.23 -24.47 11.68
C GLN A 146 -10.81 -24.34 10.26
N ARG A 147 -11.08 -23.11 9.81
CA ARG A 147 -11.76 -22.84 8.54
C ARG A 147 -10.84 -22.08 7.59
N TYR A 148 -10.84 -22.52 6.33
CA TYR A 148 -10.18 -21.76 5.28
C TYR A 148 -10.98 -20.48 5.01
N ARG A 149 -10.29 -19.34 4.91
CA ARG A 149 -10.93 -18.10 4.44
C ARG A 149 -11.31 -18.23 2.96
N SER A 150 -12.46 -17.69 2.60
CA SER A 150 -12.86 -17.60 1.21
C SER A 150 -11.87 -16.77 0.40
N GLY A 151 -11.51 -17.20 -0.80
CA GLY A 151 -10.51 -16.52 -1.62
C GLY A 151 -10.43 -17.08 -3.03
N CYS A 152 -9.70 -16.40 -3.92
CA CYS A 152 -9.42 -16.88 -5.27
C CYS A 152 -7.92 -16.77 -5.55
N LEU A 153 -7.30 -17.83 -6.06
CA LEU A 153 -5.89 -17.89 -6.41
C LEU A 153 -5.75 -18.26 -7.89
N GLY A 154 -5.08 -17.44 -8.69
CA GLY A 154 -4.72 -17.77 -10.07
C GLY A 154 -3.39 -18.54 -10.14
N GLY A 155 -3.27 -19.50 -11.04
CA GLY A 155 -2.01 -20.16 -11.35
C GLY A 155 -1.12 -19.34 -12.31
N PRO A 156 0.16 -19.71 -12.47
CA PRO A 156 0.78 -20.94 -11.98
C PRO A 156 1.17 -20.86 -10.50
N ALA A 157 0.68 -21.81 -9.68
CA ALA A 157 0.95 -21.84 -8.25
C ALA A 157 0.92 -23.26 -7.67
N VAL A 158 1.75 -23.52 -6.65
CA VAL A 158 1.71 -24.75 -5.85
C VAL A 158 1.09 -24.43 -4.50
N VAL A 159 -0.05 -25.04 -4.22
CA VAL A 159 -0.85 -24.78 -3.01
C VAL A 159 -0.76 -25.97 -2.06
N ALA A 160 -0.37 -25.73 -0.81
CA ALA A 160 -0.38 -26.73 0.24
C ALA A 160 -1.64 -26.61 1.10
N LEU A 161 -2.50 -27.63 1.07
CA LEU A 161 -3.73 -27.71 1.86
C LEU A 161 -3.50 -28.55 3.12
N ARG A 162 -3.64 -27.94 4.30
CA ARG A 162 -3.45 -28.60 5.61
C ARG A 162 -4.75 -28.98 6.31
N GLY A 163 -5.83 -28.23 6.15
CA GLY A 163 -7.18 -28.61 6.58
C GLY A 163 -7.88 -29.54 5.58
N GLN A 164 -8.92 -30.24 6.03
CA GLN A 164 -9.76 -31.04 5.13
C GLN A 164 -10.52 -30.13 4.14
N ALA A 165 -10.42 -30.45 2.86
CA ALA A 165 -11.14 -29.74 1.81
C ALA A 165 -11.61 -30.72 0.75
N GLN A 166 -12.84 -30.52 0.26
CA GLN A 166 -13.34 -31.20 -0.92
C GLN A 166 -13.00 -30.37 -2.14
N ILE A 167 -12.33 -31.00 -3.09
CA ILE A 167 -12.04 -30.41 -4.40
C ILE A 167 -13.23 -30.72 -5.31
N ARG A 168 -13.90 -29.69 -5.80
CA ARG A 168 -14.97 -29.79 -6.80
C ARG A 168 -14.54 -29.05 -8.08
N GLY A 169 -14.59 -29.76 -9.21
CA GLY A 169 -14.37 -29.21 -10.56
C GLY A 169 -12.97 -29.39 -11.16
N ARG A 170 -12.94 -29.60 -12.50
CA ARG A 170 -11.94 -29.19 -13.52
C ARG A 170 -12.55 -29.42 -14.92
N PRO A 171 -12.39 -28.51 -15.90
CA PRO A 171 -11.10 -28.32 -16.59
C PRO A 171 -10.44 -26.92 -16.47
N HIS A 172 -11.13 -25.85 -16.05
CA HIS A 172 -10.57 -24.47 -16.03
C HIS A 172 -10.75 -23.71 -14.69
N GLY A 173 -11.18 -24.41 -13.64
CA GLY A 173 -11.35 -23.86 -12.31
C GLY A 173 -11.46 -24.98 -11.29
N VAL A 174 -10.79 -24.81 -10.15
CA VAL A 174 -10.82 -25.72 -9.01
C VAL A 174 -11.54 -25.02 -7.88
N GLU A 175 -12.66 -25.57 -7.43
CA GLU A 175 -13.38 -25.06 -6.27
C GLU A 175 -12.99 -25.89 -5.05
N LEU A 176 -12.43 -25.24 -4.02
CA LEU A 176 -12.17 -25.83 -2.72
C LEU A 176 -13.32 -25.47 -1.79
N VAL A 177 -14.11 -26.47 -1.44
CA VAL A 177 -15.10 -26.36 -0.37
C VAL A 177 -14.45 -26.87 0.91
N ALA A 178 -14.31 -25.99 1.90
CA ALA A 178 -13.80 -26.38 3.21
C ALA A 178 -14.72 -27.45 3.81
N ALA A 179 -14.18 -28.65 4.03
CA ALA A 179 -14.87 -29.69 4.77
C ALA A 179 -14.42 -29.50 6.22
N GLY A 180 -15.30 -29.00 7.09
CA GLY A 180 -14.96 -28.81 8.50
C GLY A 180 -14.32 -30.08 9.08
N GLY A 181 -13.20 -29.94 9.78
CA GLY A 181 -12.46 -31.09 10.29
C GLY A 181 -11.06 -30.75 10.81
N GLN A 182 -10.43 -31.73 11.46
CA GLN A 182 -9.10 -31.62 12.03
C GLN A 182 -8.04 -31.32 10.95
N LEU A 183 -6.99 -30.57 11.35
CA LEU A 183 -5.79 -30.38 10.55
C LEU A 183 -5.15 -31.74 10.23
N ARG A 184 -4.79 -31.96 8.96
CA ARG A 184 -4.02 -33.12 8.55
C ARG A 184 -2.55 -32.92 8.91
N ALA A 185 -1.95 -33.97 9.49
CA ALA A 185 -0.51 -34.00 9.77
C ALA A 185 0.35 -33.91 8.49
N ARG A 186 -0.16 -34.38 7.35
CA ARG A 186 0.50 -34.28 6.03
C ARG A 186 -0.29 -33.35 5.10
N PRO A 187 0.35 -32.30 4.52
CA PRO A 187 -0.31 -31.41 3.57
C PRO A 187 -0.65 -32.16 2.27
N ARG A 188 -1.77 -31.80 1.66
CA ARG A 188 -2.10 -32.20 0.29
C ARG A 188 -1.66 -31.09 -0.65
N TRP A 189 -0.83 -31.42 -1.61
CA TRP A 189 -0.32 -30.48 -2.61
C TRP A 189 -1.27 -30.42 -3.81
N LEU A 190 -1.56 -29.21 -4.28
CA LEU A 190 -2.33 -28.94 -5.49
C LEU A 190 -1.52 -28.02 -6.40
N THR A 191 -1.26 -28.46 -7.62
CA THR A 191 -0.59 -27.64 -8.65
C THR A 191 -1.63 -27.01 -9.55
N LEU A 192 -1.58 -25.69 -9.67
CA LEU A 192 -2.39 -24.88 -10.58
C LEU A 192 -1.55 -24.50 -11.80
N GLY A 193 -2.06 -24.80 -12.99
CA GLY A 193 -1.47 -24.37 -14.26
C GLY A 193 -1.73 -22.89 -14.55
N ALA A 194 -1.00 -22.33 -15.52
CA ALA A 194 -1.28 -20.97 -16.01
C ALA A 194 -2.71 -20.89 -16.57
N GLY A 195 -3.50 -19.92 -16.10
CA GLY A 195 -4.91 -19.77 -16.46
C GLY A 195 -5.88 -20.61 -15.62
N GLU A 196 -5.40 -21.47 -14.72
CA GLU A 196 -6.27 -22.15 -13.76
C GLU A 196 -6.54 -21.24 -12.55
N THR A 197 -7.77 -21.27 -12.06
CA THR A 197 -8.17 -20.52 -10.86
C THR A 197 -8.63 -21.47 -9.76
N LEU A 198 -8.18 -21.23 -8.54
CA LEU A 198 -8.58 -21.93 -7.33
C LEU A 198 -9.49 -21.03 -6.51
N ARG A 199 -10.77 -21.36 -6.41
CA ARG A 199 -11.74 -20.64 -5.58
C ARG A 199 -11.96 -21.38 -4.28
N VAL A 200 -11.56 -20.79 -3.16
CA VAL A 200 -11.83 -21.29 -1.81
C VAL A 200 -13.17 -20.71 -1.34
N ILE A 201 -14.13 -21.58 -1.02
CA ILE A 201 -15.37 -21.20 -0.35
C ILE A 201 -15.21 -21.51 1.14
N GLY A 202 -14.92 -20.47 1.93
CA GLY A 202 -15.07 -20.52 3.38
C GLY A 202 -16.54 -20.35 3.76
N ARG A 203 -17.06 -21.23 4.61
CA ARG A 203 -18.38 -21.09 5.26
C ARG A 203 -18.21 -20.75 6.73
#